data_AF-R0LTC1-F1
#
_entry.id   AF-R0LTC1-F1
#
_cell.length_a   1.000
_cell.length_b   1.000
_cell.length_c   1.000
_cell.angle_alpha   90.00
_cell.angle_beta   90.00
_cell.angle_gamma   90.00
#
_symmetry.space_group_name_H-M   'P 1'
#
loop_
_entity.id
_entity.type
_entity.pdbx_description
1 polymer ?
#
loop_
_entity_poly.entity_id
_entity_poly.type
_entity_poly.pdbx_seq_one_letter_code
_entity_poly.pdbx_strand_id
1 'polypeptide(L)' 'DMLSLLYQEGPSTEGIFRRSGSAKTCKELKEKLDSGAEVDLACESIFVTASLFK' A
#
# COMPACT_ATOMS: atom_id res chain seq x y z
N ASP A 1 -9.30 -1.32 4.52
CA ASP A 1 -9.17 -2.10 3.28
C ASP A 1 -8.33 -1.39 2.23
N MET A 2 -7.39 -2.09 1.58
CA MET A 2 -6.51 -1.52 0.54
C MET A 2 -7.29 -0.87 -0.59
N LEU A 3 -8.35 -1.54 -1.08
CA LEU A 3 -9.17 -1.04 -2.18
C LEU A 3 -9.87 0.28 -1.84
N SER A 4 -10.39 0.43 -0.61
CA SER A 4 -11.03 1.67 -0.18
C SER A 4 -10.04 2.84 -0.16
N LEU A 5 -8.84 2.60 0.37
CA LEU A 5 -7.78 3.61 0.41
C LEU A 5 -7.32 3.99 -1.00
N LEU A 6 -7.14 3.01 -1.89
CA LEU A 6 -6.80 3.25 -3.29
C LEU A 6 -7.90 3.97 -4.07
N TYR A 7 -9.17 3.69 -3.75
CA TYR A 7 -10.31 4.40 -4.35
C TYR A 7 -10.37 5.87 -3.89
N GLN A 8 -10.06 6.14 -2.62
CA GLN A 8 -10.09 7.49 -2.06
C GLN A 8 -8.89 8.34 -2.50
N GLU A 9 -7.67 7.82 -2.37
CA GLU A 9 -6.42 8.60 -2.57
C GLU A 9 -5.78 8.37 -3.94
N GLY A 10 -6.07 7.24 -4.60
CA GLY A 10 -5.47 6.88 -5.89
C GLY A 10 -5.75 7.91 -7.00
N PRO A 11 -7.00 8.37 -7.21
CA PRO A 11 -7.33 9.32 -8.29
C PRO A 11 -6.59 10.66 -8.21
N SER A 12 -6.26 11.12 -7.01
CA SER A 12 -5.52 12.38 -6.78
C SER A 12 -4.00 12.18 -6.71
N THR A 13 -3.51 10.93 -6.74
CA THR A 13 -2.08 10.62 -6.63
C THR A 13 -1.44 10.41 -8.00
N GLU A 14 -0.61 11.36 -8.43
CA GLU A 14 0.10 11.24 -9.71
C GLU A 14 1.04 10.02 -9.74
N GLY A 15 0.88 9.20 -10.76
CA GLY A 15 1.72 8.02 -10.98
C GLY A 15 1.42 6.86 -10.04
N ILE A 16 0.23 6.81 -9.42
CA ILE A 16 -0.26 5.61 -8.74
C ILE A 16 -0.15 4.39 -9.67
N PHE A 17 0.26 3.24 -9.13
CA PHE A 17 0.63 2.01 -9.87
C PHE A 17 1.81 2.10 -10.86
N ARG A 18 2.23 3.30 -11.29
CA ARG A 18 3.45 3.52 -12.09
C ARG A 18 4.68 3.65 -11.21
N ARG A 19 4.59 4.44 -10.14
CA ARG A 19 5.64 4.63 -9.14
C ARG A 19 5.52 3.55 -8.06
N SER A 20 6.64 2.91 -7.73
CA SER A 20 6.69 1.94 -6.65
C SER A 20 6.82 2.60 -5.28
N GLY A 21 6.25 1.97 -4.27
CA GLY A 21 6.52 2.25 -2.86
C GLY A 21 7.89 1.73 -2.43
N SER A 22 8.28 2.04 -1.19
CA SER A 22 9.53 1.57 -0.59
C SER A 22 9.59 0.04 -0.58
N ALA A 23 10.59 -0.55 -1.25
CA ALA A 23 10.76 -2.01 -1.31
C ALA A 23 10.92 -2.64 0.09
N LYS A 24 11.62 -1.95 1.00
CA LYS A 24 11.78 -2.39 2.39
C LYS A 24 10.43 -2.43 3.11
N THR A 25 9.67 -1.34 3.04
CA THR A 25 8.35 -1.23 3.69
C THR A 25 7.36 -2.21 3.10
N CYS A 26 7.32 -2.36 1.76
CA CYS A 26 6.46 -3.34 1.11
C CYS A 26 6.77 -4.76 1.59
N LYS A 27 8.05 -5.12 1.72
CA LYS A 27 8.44 -6.45 2.22
C LYS A 27 7.97 -6.66 3.66
N GLU A 28 8.25 -5.71 4.56
CA GLU A 28 7.88 -5.79 5.97
C GLU A 28 6.35 -5.88 6.16
N LEU A 29 5.58 -5.06 5.44
CA LEU A 29 4.13 -5.07 5.52
C LEU A 29 3.53 -6.33 4.88
N LYS A 30 4.11 -6.83 3.79
CA LYS A 30 3.68 -8.10 3.20
C LYS A 30 3.87 -9.25 4.17
N GLU A 31 5.01 -9.34 4.85
CA GLU A 31 5.27 -10.37 5.87
C GLU A 31 4.27 -10.29 7.03
N LYS A 32 3.93 -9.08 7.50
CA LYS A 32 2.88 -8.87 8.51
C LYS A 32 1.52 -9.37 8.04
N LEU A 33 1.09 -8.96 6.85
CA LEU A 33 -0.19 -9.38 6.26
C LEU A 33 -0.25 -10.90 6.06
N ASP A 34 0.83 -11.50 5.54
CA ASP A 34 0.93 -12.95 5.32
C ASP A 34 0.88 -13.73 6.66
N SER A 35 1.30 -13.12 7.77
CA SER A 35 1.16 -13.68 9.13
C SER A 35 -0.21 -13.46 9.78
N GLY A 36 -1.14 -12.77 9.10
CA GLY A 36 -2.44 -12.39 9.64
C GLY A 36 -2.40 -11.24 10.65
N ALA A 37 -1.27 -10.52 10.76
CA ALA A 37 -1.16 -9.36 11.62
C ALA A 37 -1.94 -8.18 11.03
N GLU A 38 -2.56 -7.38 11.90
CA GLU A 38 -3.19 -6.14 11.48
C GLU A 38 -2.13 -5.11 11.06
N VAL A 39 -2.41 -4.42 9.95
CA VAL A 39 -1.57 -3.36 9.40
C VAL A 39 -2.43 -2.13 9.19
N ASP A 40 -2.02 -1.02 9.80
CA ASP A 40 -2.64 0.28 9.54
C ASP A 40 -2.08 0.87 8.24
N LEU A 41 -2.77 0.59 7.13
CA LEU A 41 -2.42 1.09 5.81
C LEU A 41 -2.65 2.60 5.63
N ALA A 42 -3.41 3.24 6.51
CA ALA A 42 -3.67 4.69 6.42
C ALA A 42 -2.46 5.52 6.88
N CYS A 43 -1.59 4.95 7.72
CA CYS A 43 -0.30 5.55 8.09
C CYS A 43 0.80 5.33 7.06
N GLU A 44 0.56 4.50 6.04
CA GLU A 44 1.55 4.13 5.04
C GLU A 44 1.40 4.96 3.77
N SER A 45 2.47 5.04 2.97
CA SER A 45 2.40 5.71 1.68
C SER A 45 1.39 5.01 0.76
N ILE A 46 0.56 5.78 0.05
CA ILE A 46 -0.36 5.22 -0.96
C ILE A 46 0.38 4.43 -2.06
N PHE A 47 1.65 4.76 -2.34
CA PHE A 47 2.49 3.99 -3.26
C PHE A 47 2.90 2.63 -2.69
N VAL A 48 3.06 2.51 -1.36
CA VAL A 48 3.27 1.21 -0.69
C VAL A 48 1.99 0.39 -0.77
N THR A 49 0.84 0.95 -0.42
CA THR A 49 -0.46 0.28 -0.56
C THR A 49 -0.70 -0.19 -1.99
N ALA A 50 -0.47 0.66 -2.99
CA ALA A 50 -0.59 0.29 -4.40
C ALA A 50 0.39 -0.80 -4.83
N SER A 51 1.61 -0.81 -4.27
CA SER A 51 2.62 -1.84 -4.57
C SER A 51 2.31 -3.18 -3.92
N LEU A 52 1.66 -3.19 -2.75
CA LEU A 52 1.19 -4.39 -2.08
C LEU A 52 -0.04 -4.99 -2.77
N PHE A 53 -0.89 -4.14 -3.33
CA PHE A 53 -2.12 -4.56 -4.02
C PHE A 53 -1.87 -5.15 -5.41
N LYS A 54 -0.81 -4.71 -6.10
CA LYS A 54 -0.47 -5.12 -7.47
C LYS A 54 0.06 -6.55 -7.53
#